data_AF-A0A2A5GQW3-F1
#
_entry.id   AF-A0A2A5GQW3-F1
#
_cell.length_a   1.000
_cell.length_b   1.000
_cell.length_c   1.000
_cell.angle_alpha   90.00
_cell.angle_beta   90.00
_cell.angle_gamma   90.00
#
_symmetry.space_group_name_H-M   'P 1'
#
loop_
_entity.id
_entity.type
_entity.pdbx_description
1 polymer ?
#
loop_
_entity_poly.entity_id
_entity_poly.type
_entity_poly.pdbx_seq_one_letter_code
_entity_poly.pdbx_strand_id
1 'polypeptide(L)'
;MGMFFISSYGIAQEHNHGDENSKITQSIIEIMRNMNKNMHKLTNAIIIEDYPTITLSAHDIANHPGIDTQDLHHLFERLGPRKEDFILCDNAVHNLAIDISKAGEQENIDLVLEKYSAMIAKIVQCHREYKPKTGNKE
;
A
#
# COMPACT_ATOMS: atom_id res chain seq x y z
N MET A 1 -5.51 -59.70 26.34
CA MET A 1 -5.26 -58.80 27.48
C MET A 1 -3.91 -58.13 27.26
N GLY A 2 -3.92 -56.84 26.88
CA GLY A 2 -2.77 -55.90 26.88
C GLY A 2 -1.59 -56.18 25.92
N MET A 3 -0.88 -55.20 25.38
CA MET A 3 -1.06 -53.75 25.25
C MET A 3 0.03 -53.28 24.28
N PHE A 4 -0.34 -52.52 23.25
CA PHE A 4 0.60 -51.78 22.41
C PHE A 4 1.08 -50.55 23.20
N PHE A 5 2.37 -50.23 23.16
CA PHE A 5 2.84 -48.86 23.39
C PHE A 5 3.87 -48.47 22.33
N ILE A 6 3.48 -47.43 21.60
CA ILE A 6 4.13 -46.89 20.41
C ILE A 6 5.11 -45.80 20.86
N SER A 7 6.23 -45.76 20.14
CA SER A 7 7.32 -44.78 20.19
C SER A 7 6.83 -43.34 20.33
N SER A 8 7.41 -42.61 21.29
CA SER A 8 7.25 -41.18 21.47
C SER A 8 8.20 -40.45 20.50
N TYR A 9 7.67 -40.06 19.33
CA TYR A 9 8.29 -39.03 18.49
C TYR A 9 7.66 -37.68 18.84
N GLY A 10 8.53 -36.66 18.90
CA GLY A 10 8.23 -35.33 19.41
C GLY A 10 7.12 -34.59 18.67
N ILE A 11 6.33 -33.85 19.45
CA ILE A 11 5.45 -32.80 18.96
C ILE A 11 6.33 -31.58 18.72
N ALA A 12 6.71 -31.36 17.46
CA ALA A 12 7.08 -30.03 16.99
C ALA A 12 5.81 -29.19 16.89
N GLN A 13 5.87 -27.97 17.43
CA GLN A 13 4.81 -26.97 17.40
C GLN A 13 4.37 -26.68 15.95
N GLU A 14 3.08 -26.87 15.65
CA GLU A 14 2.43 -26.17 14.54
C GLU A 14 2.23 -24.71 14.97
N HIS A 15 3.13 -23.84 14.51
CA HIS A 15 2.94 -22.39 14.63
C HIS A 15 1.92 -21.93 13.59
N ASN A 16 0.93 -21.20 14.09
CA ASN A 16 -0.28 -20.77 13.42
C ASN A 16 0.00 -19.59 12.46
N HIS A 17 0.51 -19.85 11.26
CA HIS A 17 0.81 -18.83 10.24
C HIS A 17 -0.41 -18.30 9.46
N GLY A 18 -1.62 -18.79 9.75
CA GLY A 18 -2.85 -18.44 9.01
C GLY A 18 -3.50 -17.12 9.46
N ASP A 19 -3.47 -16.82 10.77
CA ASP A 19 -4.16 -15.65 11.34
C ASP A 19 -3.38 -14.34 11.13
N GLU A 20 -2.05 -14.36 11.28
CA GLU A 20 -1.19 -13.18 11.10
C GLU A 20 -1.17 -12.70 9.65
N ASN A 21 -1.10 -13.61 8.67
CA ASN A 21 -1.17 -13.26 7.25
C ASN A 21 -2.49 -12.58 6.86
N SER A 22 -3.59 -12.98 7.51
CA SER A 22 -4.91 -12.37 7.30
C SER A 22 -4.96 -10.93 7.83
N LYS A 23 -4.37 -10.70 9.02
CA LYS A 23 -4.31 -9.37 9.66
C LYS A 23 -3.42 -8.38 8.90
N ILE A 24 -2.22 -8.78 8.50
CA ILE A 24 -1.31 -7.97 7.66
C ILE A 24 -1.99 -7.56 6.36
N THR A 25 -2.71 -8.52 5.75
CA THR A 25 -3.42 -8.27 4.50
C THR A 25 -4.54 -7.25 4.71
N GLN A 26 -5.25 -7.33 5.84
CA GLN A 26 -6.32 -6.40 6.16
C GLN A 26 -5.81 -4.97 6.42
N SER A 27 -4.72 -4.79 7.17
CA SER A 27 -4.16 -3.47 7.46
C SER A 27 -3.70 -2.74 6.19
N ILE A 28 -2.98 -3.45 5.31
CA ILE A 28 -2.56 -2.92 4.01
C ILE A 28 -3.77 -2.59 3.12
N ILE A 29 -4.77 -3.46 3.08
CA ILE A 29 -6.00 -3.22 2.30
C ILE A 29 -6.71 -1.95 2.78
N GLU A 30 -6.76 -1.68 4.09
CA GLU A 30 -7.38 -0.48 4.63
C GLU A 30 -6.64 0.80 4.24
N ILE A 31 -5.30 0.79 4.31
CA ILE A 31 -4.45 1.88 3.81
C ILE A 31 -4.76 2.14 2.33
N MET A 32 -4.72 1.08 1.50
CA MET A 32 -4.97 1.21 0.07
C MET A 32 -6.39 1.68 -0.26
N ARG A 33 -7.41 1.27 0.51
CA ARG A 33 -8.78 1.80 0.38
C ARG A 33 -8.84 3.29 0.71
N ASN A 34 -8.14 3.73 1.76
CA ASN A 34 -8.10 5.14 2.13
C ASN A 34 -7.36 5.98 1.08
N MET A 35 -6.22 5.49 0.59
CA MET A 35 -5.50 6.11 -0.53
C MET A 35 -6.39 6.23 -1.75
N ASN A 36 -7.15 5.18 -2.10
CA ASN A 36 -8.09 5.24 -3.22
C ASN A 36 -9.19 6.30 -3.04
N LYS A 37 -9.72 6.47 -1.82
CA LYS A 37 -10.68 7.54 -1.52
C LYS A 37 -10.06 8.92 -1.75
N ASN A 38 -8.83 9.15 -1.28
CA ASN A 38 -8.14 10.42 -1.48
C ASN A 38 -7.79 10.65 -2.96
N MET A 39 -7.42 9.60 -3.71
CA MET A 39 -7.23 9.67 -5.15
C MET A 39 -8.50 10.11 -5.88
N HIS A 40 -9.67 9.58 -5.52
CA HIS A 40 -10.94 10.01 -6.10
C HIS A 40 -11.26 11.47 -5.79
N LYS A 41 -11.05 11.91 -4.54
CA LYS A 41 -11.22 13.31 -4.14
C LYS A 41 -10.30 14.23 -4.93
N LEU A 42 -9.01 13.88 -5.01
CA LEU A 42 -8.01 14.62 -5.76
C LEU A 42 -8.39 14.71 -7.25
N THR A 43 -8.77 13.59 -7.86
CA THR A 43 -9.19 13.57 -9.27
C THR A 43 -10.36 14.51 -9.53
N ASN A 44 -11.39 14.45 -8.68
CA ASN A 44 -12.55 15.31 -8.82
C ASN A 44 -12.19 16.79 -8.64
N ALA A 45 -11.35 17.10 -7.65
CA ALA A 45 -10.89 18.46 -7.39
C ALA A 45 -10.07 19.03 -8.54
N ILE A 46 -9.20 18.23 -9.17
CA ILE A 46 -8.46 18.61 -10.38
C ILE A 46 -9.41 18.99 -11.52
N ILE A 47 -10.46 18.21 -11.76
CA ILE A 47 -11.42 18.44 -12.86
C ILE A 47 -12.14 19.79 -12.73
N ILE A 48 -12.42 20.22 -11.50
CA ILE A 48 -13.13 21.48 -11.21
C ILE A 48 -12.22 22.60 -10.73
N GLU A 49 -10.90 22.39 -10.75
CA GLU A 49 -9.88 23.32 -10.25
C GLU A 49 -10.10 23.80 -8.79
N ASP A 50 -10.57 22.90 -7.91
CA ASP A 50 -10.71 23.16 -6.48
C ASP A 50 -9.36 23.01 -5.77
N TYR A 51 -8.55 24.07 -5.83
CA TYR A 51 -7.19 24.10 -5.27
C TYR A 51 -7.10 23.73 -3.78
N PRO A 52 -7.97 24.23 -2.87
CA PRO A 52 -7.98 23.76 -1.48
C PRO A 52 -8.12 22.24 -1.35
N THR A 53 -9.04 21.63 -2.12
CA THR A 53 -9.24 20.17 -2.08
C THR A 53 -8.09 19.42 -2.76
N ILE A 54 -7.47 19.98 -3.81
CA ILE A 54 -6.25 19.43 -4.43
C ILE A 54 -5.14 19.36 -3.38
N THR A 55 -4.84 20.49 -2.72
CA THR A 55 -3.77 20.60 -1.73
C THR A 55 -3.97 19.61 -0.58
N LEU A 56 -5.18 19.59 -0.01
CA LEU A 56 -5.50 18.72 1.13
C LEU A 56 -5.50 17.24 0.75
N SER A 57 -6.13 16.87 -0.38
CA SER A 57 -6.19 15.46 -0.79
C SER A 57 -4.82 14.91 -1.14
N ALA A 58 -3.97 15.71 -1.79
CA ALA A 58 -2.59 15.33 -2.10
C ALA A 58 -1.73 15.24 -0.83
N HIS A 59 -1.91 16.17 0.11
CA HIS A 59 -1.28 16.08 1.44
C HIS A 59 -1.70 14.79 2.18
N ASP A 60 -2.97 14.43 2.16
CA ASP A 60 -3.48 13.22 2.82
C ASP A 60 -3.01 11.93 2.13
N ILE A 61 -2.69 11.97 0.83
CA ILE A 61 -2.02 10.88 0.14
C ILE A 61 -0.57 10.78 0.60
N ALA A 62 0.17 11.89 0.65
CA ALA A 62 1.56 11.88 1.11
C ALA A 62 1.67 11.41 2.57
N ASN A 63 0.76 11.85 3.43
CA ASN A 63 0.79 11.58 4.86
C ASN A 63 -0.19 10.46 5.28
N HIS A 64 -0.38 9.47 4.41
CA HIS A 64 -1.21 8.31 4.78
C HIS A 64 -0.61 7.60 6.00
N PRO A 65 -1.43 6.94 6.83
CA PRO A 65 -0.92 6.12 7.92
C PRO A 65 0.03 5.04 7.40
N GLY A 66 1.17 4.87 8.07
CA GLY A 66 2.08 3.76 7.79
C GLY A 66 1.50 2.41 8.22
N ILE A 67 2.12 1.34 7.75
CA ILE A 67 1.85 -0.02 8.23
C ILE A 67 2.45 -0.16 9.64
N ASP A 68 1.76 -0.88 10.55
CA ASP A 68 2.33 -1.20 11.86
C ASP A 68 3.68 -1.91 11.73
N THR A 69 4.58 -1.69 12.70
CA THR A 69 5.94 -2.23 12.66
C THR A 69 6.01 -3.76 12.50
N GLN A 70 5.09 -4.51 13.12
CA GLN A 70 5.04 -5.96 13.00
C GLN A 70 4.59 -6.38 11.59
N ASP A 71 3.52 -5.76 11.08
CA ASP A 71 3.00 -6.03 9.74
C ASP A 71 4.00 -5.64 8.64
N LEU A 72 4.73 -4.55 8.83
CA LEU A 72 5.78 -4.08 7.94
C LEU A 72 6.94 -5.08 7.87
N HIS A 73 7.34 -5.64 9.02
CA HIS A 73 8.36 -6.68 9.08
C HIS A 73 7.96 -7.88 8.23
N HIS A 74 6.76 -8.42 8.43
CA HIS A 74 6.26 -9.56 7.66
C HIS A 74 6.10 -9.25 6.17
N LEU A 75 5.68 -8.04 5.81
CA LEU A 75 5.67 -7.59 4.41
C LEU A 75 7.08 -7.65 3.80
N PHE A 76 8.08 -7.17 4.51
CA PHE A 76 9.47 -7.18 4.04
C PHE A 76 10.07 -8.58 3.97
N GLU A 77 9.74 -9.47 4.90
CA GLU A 77 10.11 -10.89 4.80
C GLU A 77 9.54 -11.52 3.52
N ARG A 78 8.27 -11.22 3.19
CA ARG A 78 7.62 -11.71 1.97
C ARG A 78 8.21 -11.12 0.68
N LEU A 79 8.61 -9.85 0.71
CA LEU A 79 9.24 -9.19 -0.45
C LEU A 79 10.69 -9.62 -0.65
N GLY A 80 11.37 -10.02 0.42
CA GLY A 80 12.75 -10.49 0.40
C GLY A 80 13.67 -9.46 -0.28
N PRO A 81 14.45 -9.86 -1.31
CA PRO A 81 15.34 -8.95 -2.03
C PRO A 81 14.65 -7.80 -2.78
N ARG A 82 13.32 -7.82 -2.93
CA ARG A 82 12.56 -6.80 -3.66
C ARG A 82 12.03 -5.68 -2.75
N LYS A 83 12.34 -5.70 -1.45
CA LYS A 83 11.82 -4.70 -0.49
C LYS A 83 12.32 -3.29 -0.82
N GLU A 84 13.57 -3.14 -1.26
CA GLU A 84 14.14 -1.84 -1.63
C GLU A 84 13.39 -1.25 -2.84
N ASP A 85 13.10 -2.07 -3.85
CA ASP A 85 12.35 -1.63 -5.03
C ASP A 85 10.91 -1.22 -4.67
N PHE A 86 10.27 -1.95 -3.74
CA PHE A 86 8.96 -1.57 -3.21
C PHE A 86 8.99 -0.22 -2.50
N ILE A 87 9.96 0.00 -1.60
CA ILE A 87 10.15 1.27 -0.88
C ILE A 87 10.40 2.42 -1.86
N LEU A 88 11.23 2.21 -2.89
CA LEU A 88 11.46 3.22 -3.92
C LEU A 88 10.20 3.57 -4.69
N CYS A 89 9.37 2.56 -4.99
CA CYS A 89 8.11 2.79 -5.68
C CYS A 89 7.10 3.56 -4.81
N ASP A 90 7.01 3.23 -3.52
CA ASP A 90 6.16 3.92 -2.55
C ASP A 90 6.61 5.38 -2.35
N ASN A 91 7.91 5.61 -2.12
CA ASN A 91 8.50 6.94 -1.99
C ASN A 91 8.29 7.81 -3.24
N ALA A 92 8.28 7.23 -4.43
CA ALA A 92 7.99 7.97 -5.65
C ALA A 92 6.54 8.52 -5.66
N VAL A 93 5.57 7.73 -5.19
CA VAL A 93 4.18 8.18 -5.05
C VAL A 93 4.07 9.26 -3.98
N HIS A 94 4.70 9.06 -2.82
CA HIS A 94 4.75 10.03 -1.73
C HIS A 94 5.29 11.39 -2.17
N ASN A 95 6.44 11.42 -2.83
CA ASN A 95 7.07 12.66 -3.29
C ASN A 95 6.22 13.39 -4.34
N LEU A 96 5.61 12.65 -5.26
CA LEU A 96 4.70 13.24 -6.26
C LEU A 96 3.45 13.84 -5.60
N ALA A 97 2.91 13.20 -4.57
CA ALA A 97 1.79 13.73 -3.80
C ALA A 97 2.16 15.04 -3.07
N ILE A 98 3.38 15.14 -2.50
CA ILE A 98 3.90 16.40 -1.95
C ILE A 98 3.97 17.47 -3.04
N ASP A 99 4.50 17.14 -4.21
CA ASP A 99 4.64 18.10 -5.31
C ASP A 99 3.28 18.59 -5.84
N ILE A 100 2.27 17.70 -5.92
CA ILE A 100 0.89 18.07 -6.25
C ILE A 100 0.32 19.02 -5.20
N SER A 101 0.54 18.73 -3.91
CA SER A 101 0.05 19.58 -2.82
C SER A 101 0.62 21.00 -2.93
N LYS A 102 1.94 21.13 -3.13
CA LYS A 102 2.62 22.42 -3.36
C LYS A 102 2.14 23.13 -4.63
N ALA A 103 1.91 22.38 -5.71
CA ALA A 103 1.39 22.95 -6.95
C ALA A 103 -0.06 23.47 -6.78
N GLY A 104 -0.86 22.78 -5.96
CA GLY A 104 -2.19 23.23 -5.56
C GLY A 104 -2.16 24.53 -4.75
N GLU A 105 -1.22 24.66 -3.80
CA GLU A 105 -0.99 25.92 -3.06
C GLU A 105 -0.60 27.11 -3.96
N GLN A 106 0.02 26.82 -5.10
CA GLN A 106 0.43 27.80 -6.10
C GLN A 106 -0.63 28.06 -7.17
N GLU A 107 -1.78 27.39 -7.09
CA GLU A 107 -2.85 27.43 -8.10
C GLU A 107 -2.34 27.12 -9.52
N ASN A 108 -1.36 26.22 -9.64
CA ASN A 108 -0.71 25.89 -10.89
C ASN A 108 -1.26 24.56 -11.45
N ILE A 109 -2.37 24.64 -12.18
CA ILE A 109 -3.05 23.44 -12.70
C ILE A 109 -2.19 22.63 -13.68
N ASP A 110 -1.35 23.29 -14.50
CA ASP A 110 -0.46 22.59 -15.44
C ASP A 110 0.54 21.71 -14.68
N LEU A 111 1.13 22.23 -13.61
CA LEU A 111 2.04 21.48 -12.75
C LEU A 111 1.31 20.39 -11.98
N VAL A 112 0.10 20.66 -11.47
CA VAL A 112 -0.76 19.64 -10.83
C VAL A 112 -1.00 18.47 -11.78
N LEU A 113 -1.37 18.74 -13.04
CA LEU A 113 -1.66 17.71 -14.05
C LEU A 113 -0.42 16.89 -14.43
N GLU A 114 0.74 17.55 -14.59
CA GLU A 114 2.02 16.89 -14.84
C GLU A 114 2.34 15.88 -13.72
N LYS A 115 2.31 16.34 -12.46
CA LYS A 115 2.65 15.49 -11.31
C LYS A 115 1.60 14.42 -11.05
N TYR A 116 0.33 14.73 -11.21
CA TYR A 116 -0.77 13.76 -11.08
C TYR A 116 -0.64 12.62 -12.09
N SER A 117 -0.34 12.93 -13.36
CA SER A 117 -0.13 11.92 -14.40
C SER A 117 1.05 11.00 -14.08
N ALA A 118 2.16 11.57 -13.61
CA ALA A 118 3.32 10.80 -13.16
C ALA A 118 2.96 9.90 -11.96
N MET A 119 2.17 10.40 -11.01
CA MET A 119 1.77 9.67 -9.81
C MET A 119 0.90 8.46 -10.16
N ILE A 120 -0.08 8.61 -11.04
CA ILE A 120 -0.92 7.50 -11.52
C ILE A 120 -0.06 6.42 -12.19
N ALA A 121 0.91 6.81 -13.03
CA ALA A 121 1.81 5.86 -13.66
C ALA A 121 2.60 5.03 -12.62
N LYS A 122 3.09 5.68 -11.56
CA LYS A 122 3.78 5.01 -10.44
C LYS A 122 2.88 4.09 -9.62
N ILE A 123 1.65 4.50 -9.33
CA ILE A 123 0.67 3.66 -8.63
C ILE A 123 0.40 2.38 -9.44
N VAL A 124 0.15 2.51 -10.74
CA VAL A 124 -0.12 1.36 -11.61
C VAL A 124 1.11 0.47 -11.74
N GLN A 125 2.31 1.04 -11.85
CA GLN A 125 3.56 0.29 -11.87
C GLN A 125 3.73 -0.52 -10.58
N CYS A 126 3.60 0.11 -9.41
CA CYS A 126 3.72 -0.53 -8.10
C CYS A 126 2.77 -1.74 -8.00
N HIS A 127 1.50 -1.53 -8.37
CA HIS A 127 0.51 -2.61 -8.30
C HIS A 127 0.80 -3.76 -9.26
N ARG A 128 1.33 -3.50 -10.46
CA ARG A 128 1.73 -4.59 -11.37
C ARG A 128 2.87 -5.43 -10.81
N GLU A 129 3.76 -4.82 -10.04
CA GLU A 129 4.97 -5.44 -9.52
C GLU A 129 4.76 -6.15 -8.16
N TYR A 130 3.91 -5.61 -7.29
CA TYR A 130 3.83 -5.99 -5.87
C TYR A 130 2.44 -6.36 -5.37
N LYS A 131 1.36 -5.96 -6.07
CA LYS A 131 0.02 -6.40 -5.66
C LYS A 131 -0.07 -7.92 -5.86
N PRO A 132 -0.42 -8.71 -4.82
CA PRO A 132 -0.62 -10.13 -4.99
C PRO A 132 -1.63 -10.38 -6.11
N LYS A 133 -1.26 -11.24 -7.06
CA LYS A 133 -2.22 -11.71 -8.06
C LYS A 133 -3.28 -12.48 -7.28
N THR A 134 -4.48 -11.94 -7.18
CA THR A 134 -5.62 -12.68 -6.67
C THR A 134 -5.82 -13.85 -7.62
N GLY A 135 -5.43 -15.06 -7.20
CA GLY A 135 -5.75 -16.27 -7.92
C GLY A 135 -7.25 -16.51 -7.82
N ASN A 136 -8.05 -15.84 -8.64
CA ASN A 136 -9.38 -16.33 -8.97
C ASN A 136 -9.28 -17.07 -10.29
N LYS A 137 -9.41 -18.39 -10.20
CA LYS A 137 -10.06 -19.18 -11.23
C LYS A 137 -11.42 -18.53 -11.48
N GLU A 138 -11.71 -18.29 -12.76
CA GLU A 138 -13.08 -18.15 -13.26
C GLU A 138 -13.96 -19.33 -12.82
#